data_AF-A0A959NM26-F1
#
_entry.id   AF-A0A959NM26-F1
#
_cell.length_a   1.000
_cell.length_b   1.000
_cell.length_c   1.000
_cell.angle_alpha   90.00
_cell.angle_beta   90.00
_cell.angle_gamma   90.00
#
_symmetry.space_group_name_H-M   'P 1'
#
loop_
_entity.id
_entity.type
_entity.pdbx_description
1 polymer ?
#
loop_
_entity_poly.entity_id
_entity_poly.type
_entity_poly.pdbx_seq_one_letter_code
_entity_poly.pdbx_strand_id
1 'polypeptide(L)' 'MNGFPLLSLITFLPVIGMIIILFMPGKMAKEIKITSLVITFLQIILAVILLGNFNYSAGGIYEE' A
#
# COMPACT_ATOMS: atom_id res chain seq x y z
N MET A 1 -9.23 -11.13 -10.78
CA MET A 1 -7.83 -10.89 -10.33
C MET A 1 -7.30 -12.14 -9.61
N ASN A 2 -7.29 -13.30 -10.28
CA ASN A 2 -6.86 -14.52 -9.60
C ASN A 2 -5.34 -14.54 -9.53
N GLY A 3 -4.79 -14.46 -8.32
CA GLY A 3 -3.36 -14.59 -8.04
C GLY A 3 -2.55 -13.30 -7.89
N PHE A 4 -3.14 -12.10 -8.04
CA PHE A 4 -2.42 -10.86 -7.78
C PHE A 4 -2.48 -10.49 -6.28
N PRO A 5 -1.35 -10.40 -5.56
CA PRO A 5 -1.32 -10.23 -4.10
C PRO A 5 -1.57 -8.78 -3.68
N LEU A 6 -2.74 -8.24 -4.03
CA LEU A 6 -3.09 -6.83 -3.81
C LEU A 6 -3.04 -6.45 -2.32
N LEU A 7 -3.58 -7.30 -1.45
CA LEU A 7 -3.57 -7.05 -0.01
C LEU A 7 -2.14 -7.00 0.54
N SER A 8 -1.28 -7.95 0.18
CA SER A 8 0.12 -7.96 0.58
C SER A 8 0.85 -6.70 0.08
N LEU A 9 0.62 -6.29 -1.17
CA LEU A 9 1.19 -5.06 -1.71
C LEU A 9 0.78 -3.84 -0.90
N ILE A 10 -0.51 -3.69 -0.57
CA ILE A 10 -1.00 -2.58 0.27
C ILE A 10 -0.32 -2.60 1.64
N THR A 11 -0.22 -3.77 2.28
CA THR A 11 0.37 -3.92 3.61
C THR A 11 1.87 -3.60 3.66
N PHE A 12 2.63 -3.96 2.63
CA PHE A 12 4.10 -3.80 2.62
C PHE A 12 4.59 -2.55 1.90
N LEU A 13 3.75 -1.85 1.12
CA LEU A 13 4.13 -0.58 0.51
C LEU A 13 4.64 0.49 1.50
N PRO A 14 4.08 0.65 2.73
CA PRO A 14 4.62 1.61 3.70
C PRO A 14 6.05 1.26 4.11
N VAL A 15 6.38 -0.03 4.22
CA VAL A 15 7.74 -0.49 4.57
C VAL A 15 8.72 -0.13 3.47
N ILE A 16 8.34 -0.31 2.20
CA ILE A 16 9.14 0.14 1.06
C ILE A 16 9.35 1.66 1.12
N GLY A 17 8.29 2.43 1.38
CA GLY A 17 8.39 3.88 1.56
C GLY A 17 9.34 4.30 2.69
N MET A 18 9.29 3.62 3.83
CA MET A 18 10.22 3.84 4.95
C MET A 18 11.66 3.53 4.56
N ILE A 19 11.90 2.41 3.88
CA ILE A 19 13.24 2.04 3.39
C ILE A 19 13.79 3.14 2.47
N ILE A 20 12.98 3.65 1.53
CA ILE A 20 13.38 4.75 0.65
C ILE A 20 13.74 6.00 1.45
N ILE A 21 12.93 6.37 2.45
CA ILE A 21 13.16 7.54 3.31
C ILE A 21 14.45 7.39 4.14
N LEU A 22 14.80 6.18 4.60
CA LEU A 22 16.02 5.95 5.39
C LEU A 22 17.31 6.27 4.60
N PHE A 23 17.27 6.19 3.28
CA PHE A 23 18.40 6.60 2.43
C PHE A 23 18.44 8.11 2.15
N MET A 24 17.44 8.88 2.60
CA MET A 24 17.38 10.33 2.40
C MET A 24 18.10 11.10 3.53
N PRO A 25 18.84 12.17 3.21
CA PRO A 25 19.41 13.06 4.21
C PRO A 25 18.31 13.74 5.05
N GLY A 26 18.46 13.75 6.38
CA GLY A 26 17.45 14.33 7.30
C GLY A 26 17.17 15.84 7.13
N LYS A 27 18.00 16.57 6.37
CA LYS A 27 17.76 17.97 5.99
C LYS A 27 16.71 18.14 4.88
N MET A 28 16.37 17.06 4.17
CA MET A 28 15.44 17.05 3.03
C MET A 28 14.00 16.84 3.49
N ALA A 29 13.54 17.70 4.40
CA ALA A 29 12.23 17.55 5.04
C ALA A 29 11.07 17.61 4.04
N LYS A 30 11.21 18.35 2.93
CA LYS A 30 10.18 18.44 1.90
C LYS A 30 10.07 17.14 1.11
N GLU A 31 11.20 16.55 0.73
CA GLU A 31 11.29 15.35 -0.09
C GLU A 31 10.87 14.11 0.69
N ILE A 32 11.21 14.04 1.99
CA ILE A 32 10.71 13.01 2.89
C ILE A 32 9.18 13.08 2.96
N LYS A 33 8.60 14.27 3.16
CA LYS A 33 7.14 14.45 3.19
C LYS A 33 6.46 14.07 1.87
N ILE A 34 7.02 14.48 0.74
CA ILE A 34 6.49 14.14 -0.59
C ILE A 34 6.55 12.62 -0.79
N THR A 35 7.65 11.96 -0.42
CA THR A 35 7.80 10.51 -0.54
C THR A 35 6.74 9.78 0.29
N SER A 36 6.57 10.16 1.57
CA SER A 36 5.51 9.62 2.42
C SER A 36 4.12 9.83 1.81
N LEU A 37 3.87 11.03 1.29
CA LEU A 37 2.58 11.37 0.67
C LEU A 37 2.29 10.50 -0.55
N VAL A 38 3.27 10.32 -1.44
CA VAL A 38 3.13 9.49 -2.64
C VAL A 38 2.88 8.03 -2.28
N ILE A 39 3.63 7.47 -1.33
CA ILE A 39 3.46 6.09 -0.88
C ILE A 39 2.07 5.87 -0.29
N THR A 40 1.59 6.78 0.57
CA THR A 40 0.24 6.72 1.14
C THR A 40 -0.84 6.90 0.08
N PHE A 41 -0.66 7.80 -0.87
CA PHE A 41 -1.62 8.01 -1.95
C PHE A 41 -1.76 6.77 -2.83
N LEU A 42 -0.64 6.11 -3.16
CA LEU A 42 -0.65 4.83 -3.87
C LEU A 42 -1.39 3.74 -3.05
N GLN A 43 -1.19 3.66 -1.73
CA GLN A 43 -1.94 2.74 -0.88
C GLN A 43 -3.45 2.99 -0.94
N ILE A 44 -3.88 4.24 -0.93
CA ILE A 44 -5.31 4.59 -1.02
C ILE A 44 -5.89 4.12 -2.36
N ILE A 45 -5.19 4.35 -3.47
CA ILE A 45 -5.63 3.87 -4.79
C ILE A 45 -5.80 2.36 -4.78
N LEU A 46 -4.80 1.63 -4.30
CA LEU A 46 -4.85 0.17 -4.21
C LEU A 46 -5.97 -0.31 -3.27
N ALA A 47 -6.20 0.39 -2.15
CA ALA A 47 -7.29 0.09 -1.21
C ALA A 47 -8.68 0.30 -1.83
N VAL A 48 -8.86 1.37 -2.62
CA VAL A 48 -10.12 1.60 -3.37
C VAL A 48 -10.35 0.47 -4.38
N ILE A 49 -9.31 0.04 -5.09
CA ILE A 49 -9.40 -1.09 -6.02
C ILE A 49 -9.76 -2.38 -5.27
N LEU A 50 -9.11 -2.65 -4.12
CA LEU A 50 -9.40 -3.82 -3.30
C LEU A 50 -10.86 -3.82 -2.84
N LEU A 51 -11.34 -2.69 -2.33
CA LEU A 51 -12.71 -2.53 -1.84
C LEU A 51 -13.73 -2.72 -2.97
N GLY A 52 -13.48 -2.13 -4.14
CA GLY A 52 -14.36 -2.29 -5.30
C GLY A 52 -14.44 -3.73 -5.84
N ASN A 53 -13.48 -4.59 -5.47
CA ASN A 53 -13.47 -6.01 -5.81
C ASN A 53 -13.77 -6.92 -4.62
N PHE A 54 -14.14 -6.36 -3.46
CA PHE A 54 -14.36 -7.13 -2.24
C PHE A 54 -15.70 -7.88 -2.30
N ASN A 55 -15.67 -9.19 -2.04
CA ASN A 55 -16.88 -10.01 -1.95
C ASN A 55 -17.37 -10.07 -0.50
N TYR A 56 -18.42 -9.30 -0.18
CA TYR A 56 -19.04 -9.27 1.15
C TYR A 56 -19.77 -10.55 1.55
N SER A 57 -20.07 -11.44 0.59
CA SER A 57 -20.75 -12.71 0.84
C SER A 57 -19.80 -13.89 1.03
N ALA A 58 -18.50 -13.70 0.81
CA ALA A 58 -17.51 -14.74 1.08
C ALA A 58 -17.32 -14.87 2.61
N GLY A 59 -17.42 -16.07 3.18
CA GLY A 59 -17.27 -16.28 4.63
C GLY A 59 -15.82 -16.22 5.13
N GLY A 60 -14.84 -16.18 4.22
CA GLY A 60 -13.44 -15.93 4.55
C GLY A 60 -12.49 -16.11 3.36
N ILE A 61 -11.19 -15.89 3.60
CA ILE A 61 -10.12 -16.06 2.60
C ILE A 61 -9.85 -17.54 2.28
N TYR A 62 -10.37 -18.48 3.08
CA TYR A 62 -10.08 -19.92 3.03
C TYR A 62 -11.30 -20.82 2.89
N GLU A 63 -12.47 -20.29 2.53
CA GLU A 63 -13.59 -21.15 2.15
C GLU A 63 -13.44 -21.50 0.65
N GLU A 64 -13.01 -22.74 0.40
CA GLU A 64 -13.20 -23.42 -0.90
C GLU A 64 -14.65 -23.86 -1.08
#